data_AF-T1A6V9-F1
#
_entry.id   AF-T1A6V9-F1
#
_cell.length_a   1.000
_cell.length_b   1.000
_cell.length_c   1.000
_cell.angle_alpha   90.00
_cell.angle_beta   90.00
_cell.angle_gamma   90.00
#
_symmetry.space_group_name_H-M   'P 1'
#
loop_
_entity.id
_entity.type
_entity.pdbx_description
1 polymer ?
#
loop_
_entity_poly.entity_id
_entity_poly.type
_entity_poly.pdbx_seq_one_letter_code
_entity_poly.pdbx_strand_id
1 'polypeptide(L)'
;MRIGALEGVPEALNEMQLARLMSERAHRDGRPSCFIGAGAYEHHIPSAVWAVATRGEFYSAYTPYQAEASQGTLQLLYEYQTMMASLTAMEVSNASLYDGASALAEASLMAVRANRRSRSQRILVPSTVHPHYRRAARAIAGNQGLRFEELPLVTD
;
A
#
# COMPACT_ATOMS: atom_id res chain seq x y z
N MET A 1 32.52 -9.60 -12.68
CA MET A 1 32.01 -8.71 -13.75
C MET A 1 32.47 -7.30 -13.41
N ARG A 2 33.35 -6.68 -14.21
CA ARG A 2 33.74 -5.27 -14.04
C ARG A 2 33.05 -4.48 -15.14
N ILE A 3 32.17 -3.58 -14.75
CA ILE A 3 31.54 -2.59 -15.64
C ILE A 3 32.49 -1.39 -15.77
N GLY A 4 32.76 -0.97 -17.01
CA GLY A 4 33.75 0.08 -17.32
C GLY A 4 33.21 1.50 -17.10
N ALA A 5 32.07 1.80 -17.74
CA ALA A 5 31.34 3.06 -17.57
C ALA A 5 29.84 2.78 -17.39
N LEU A 6 29.15 3.66 -16.66
CA LEU A 6 27.69 3.61 -16.49
C LEU A 6 27.03 4.38 -17.64
N GLU A 7 26.99 3.77 -18.83
CA GLU A 7 26.30 4.36 -19.97
C GLU A 7 24.83 4.69 -19.63
N GLY A 8 24.40 5.91 -19.96
CA GLY A 8 23.04 6.39 -19.67
C GLY A 8 22.83 6.97 -18.27
N VAL A 9 23.84 6.98 -17.40
CA VAL A 9 23.78 7.68 -16.11
C VAL A 9 24.33 9.10 -16.27
N PRO A 10 23.56 10.15 -15.93
CA PRO A 10 24.04 11.53 -15.99
C PRO A 10 25.24 11.80 -15.06
N GLU A 11 25.94 12.90 -15.31
CA GLU A 11 26.99 13.37 -14.40
C GLU A 11 26.44 13.63 -12.99
N ALA A 12 27.30 13.38 -11.99
CA ALA A 12 26.93 13.55 -10.60
C ALA A 12 26.66 15.03 -10.29
N LEU A 13 25.56 15.29 -9.60
CA LEU A 13 25.20 16.60 -9.06
C LEU A 13 25.52 16.65 -7.58
N ASN A 14 25.93 17.81 -7.07
CA ASN A 14 25.96 18.03 -5.63
C ASN A 14 24.53 18.16 -5.05
N GLU A 15 24.41 18.09 -3.73
CA GLU A 15 23.12 18.11 -3.04
C GLU A 15 22.28 19.35 -3.38
N MET A 16 22.90 20.53 -3.44
CA MET A 16 22.18 21.78 -3.75
C MET A 16 21.66 21.81 -5.18
N GLN A 17 22.46 21.35 -6.14
CA GLN A 17 22.07 21.22 -7.54
C GLN A 17 20.92 20.23 -7.70
N LEU A 18 21.01 19.08 -7.03
CA LEU A 18 19.97 18.05 -7.06
C LEU A 18 18.66 18.56 -6.44
N ALA A 19 18.73 19.21 -5.27
CA ALA A 19 17.56 19.76 -4.59
C ALA A 19 16.85 20.82 -5.47
N ARG A 20 17.61 21.71 -6.11
CA ARG A 20 17.07 22.70 -7.05
C ARG A 20 16.40 22.03 -8.24
N LEU A 21 17.07 21.06 -8.86
CA LEU A 21 16.54 20.32 -10.01
C LEU A 21 15.23 19.60 -9.66
N MET A 22 15.17 18.93 -8.50
CA MET A 22 13.95 18.23 -8.06
C MET A 22 12.82 19.21 -7.74
N SER A 23 13.12 20.36 -7.12
CA SER A 23 12.15 21.41 -6.87
C SER A 23 11.57 21.97 -8.18
N GLU A 24 12.42 22.31 -9.16
CA GLU A 24 11.98 22.82 -10.47
C GLU A 24 11.09 21.82 -11.21
N ARG A 25 11.40 20.52 -11.11
CA ARG A 25 10.56 19.46 -11.68
C ARG A 25 9.20 19.36 -10.98
N ALA A 26 9.19 19.31 -9.66
CA ALA A 26 7.95 19.20 -8.88
C ALA A 26 7.00 20.39 -9.12
N HIS A 27 7.53 21.60 -9.34
CA HIS A 27 6.71 22.77 -9.66
C HIS A 27 5.92 22.64 -10.96
N ARG A 28 6.36 21.79 -11.90
CA ARG A 28 5.64 21.56 -13.16
C ARG A 28 4.38 20.72 -13.01
N ASP A 29 4.28 19.92 -11.94
CA ASP A 29 3.12 19.05 -11.70
C ASP A 29 1.91 19.83 -11.18
N GLY A 30 2.13 21.05 -10.66
CA GLY A 30 1.08 21.89 -10.09
C GLY A 30 0.55 21.39 -8.74
N ARG A 31 -0.44 22.10 -8.18
CA ARG A 31 -1.11 21.75 -6.91
C ARG A 31 -2.63 21.95 -7.00
N PRO A 32 -3.32 21.24 -7.93
CA PRO A 32 -4.77 21.38 -8.08
C PRO A 32 -5.50 20.72 -6.91
N SER A 33 -6.66 21.26 -6.53
CA SER A 33 -7.62 20.53 -5.71
C SER A 33 -8.11 19.30 -6.48
N CYS A 34 -8.04 18.11 -5.86
CA CYS A 34 -8.33 16.85 -6.53
C CYS A 34 -9.52 16.14 -5.87
N PHE A 35 -10.63 16.04 -6.61
CA PHE A 35 -11.85 15.36 -6.16
C PHE A 35 -12.16 14.08 -6.96
N ILE A 36 -11.17 13.54 -7.68
CA ILE A 36 -11.33 12.29 -8.45
C ILE A 36 -11.60 11.09 -7.52
N GLY A 37 -11.10 11.13 -6.28
CA GLY A 37 -11.27 10.08 -5.29
C GLY A 37 -10.56 8.80 -5.71
N ALA A 38 -11.33 7.73 -5.91
CA ALA A 38 -10.82 6.47 -6.44
C ALA A 38 -9.78 5.78 -5.54
N GLY A 39 -9.92 5.94 -4.22
CA GLY A 39 -9.04 5.32 -3.21
C GLY A 39 -7.91 6.22 -2.70
N ALA A 40 -7.71 7.40 -3.31
CA ALA A 40 -6.81 8.43 -2.80
C ALA A 40 -7.61 9.72 -2.55
N TYR A 41 -7.55 10.23 -1.32
CA TYR A 41 -8.35 11.36 -0.88
C TYR A 41 -7.44 12.39 -0.20
N GLU A 42 -7.61 13.66 -0.58
CA GLU A 42 -6.95 14.76 0.10
C GLU A 42 -7.44 14.82 1.56
N HIS A 43 -6.49 14.87 2.50
CA HIS A 43 -6.77 14.93 3.93
C HIS A 43 -5.69 15.74 4.64
N HIS A 44 -6.07 16.35 5.76
CA HIS A 44 -5.14 17.09 6.60
C HIS A 44 -4.22 16.12 7.36
N ILE A 45 -2.91 16.27 7.18
CA ILE A 45 -1.88 15.56 7.94
C ILE A 45 -1.34 16.53 8.99
N PRO A 46 -1.58 16.31 10.30
CA PRO A 46 -1.03 17.17 11.35
C PRO A 46 0.49 17.27 11.27
N SER A 47 1.04 18.47 11.49
CA SER A 47 2.49 18.73 11.42
C SER A 47 3.33 17.82 12.33
N ALA A 48 2.77 17.41 13.47
CA ALA A 48 3.38 16.45 14.38
C ALA A 48 3.70 15.10 13.71
N VAL A 49 2.88 14.66 12.74
CA VAL A 49 3.12 13.40 12.01
C VAL A 49 4.42 13.49 11.22
N TRP A 50 4.63 14.59 10.48
CA TRP A 50 5.88 14.80 9.74
C TRP A 50 7.08 14.92 10.67
N ALA A 51 6.93 15.61 11.81
CA ALA A 51 7.99 15.72 12.81
C ALA A 51 8.42 14.36 13.40
N VAL A 52 7.52 13.37 13.44
CA VAL A 52 7.84 12.01 13.89
C VAL A 52 8.37 11.14 12.74
N ALA A 53 7.70 11.16 11.59
CA ALA A 53 8.03 10.30 10.45
C ALA A 53 9.43 10.54 9.88
N THR A 54 9.96 11.77 10.01
CA THR A 54 11.31 12.11 9.51
C THR A 54 12.42 11.82 10.53
N ARG A 55 12.10 11.33 11.72
CA ARG A 55 13.13 10.99 12.72
C ARG A 55 13.89 9.74 12.29
N GLY A 56 15.21 9.79 12.42
CA GLY A 56 16.10 8.70 11.99
C GLY A 56 15.73 7.38 12.66
N GLU A 57 15.34 7.40 13.93
CA GLU A 57 14.96 6.19 14.68
C GLU A 57 13.76 5.42 14.09
N PHE A 58 12.85 6.11 13.40
CA PHE A 58 11.70 5.49 12.72
C PHE A 58 11.96 5.25 11.24
N TYR A 59 12.65 6.18 10.58
CA TYR A 59 12.89 6.14 9.14
C TYR A 59 13.98 5.15 8.72
N SER A 60 15.01 4.97 9.56
CA SER A 60 16.17 4.13 9.21
C SER A 60 16.10 2.71 9.81
N ALA A 61 15.23 2.49 10.79
CA ALA A 61 15.00 1.16 11.35
C ALA A 61 14.34 0.23 10.32
N TYR A 62 14.82 -1.01 10.24
CA TYR A 62 14.22 -2.04 9.39
C TYR A 62 13.30 -2.97 10.19
N THR A 63 12.90 -4.10 9.60
CA THR A 63 12.04 -5.11 10.22
C THR A 63 12.48 -5.39 11.66
N PRO A 64 11.56 -5.34 12.64
CA PRO A 64 11.88 -5.44 14.07
C PRO A 64 12.18 -6.89 14.50
N TYR A 65 13.20 -7.52 13.91
CA TYR A 65 13.60 -8.90 14.22
C TYR A 65 14.14 -9.05 15.66
N GLN A 66 14.73 -7.98 16.21
CA GLN A 66 15.18 -7.92 17.60
C GLN A 66 14.13 -7.13 18.40
N ALA A 67 13.21 -7.84 19.04
CA ALA A 67 12.04 -7.24 19.66
C ALA A 67 12.42 -6.31 20.83
N GLU A 68 13.42 -6.69 21.63
CA GLU A 68 13.92 -5.93 22.78
C GLU A 68 14.49 -4.58 22.37
N ALA A 69 15.09 -4.50 21.18
CA ALA A 69 15.63 -3.27 20.61
C ALA A 69 14.60 -2.45 19.81
N SER A 70 13.38 -2.95 19.63
CA SER A 70 12.39 -2.39 18.70
C SER A 70 11.03 -2.08 19.34
N GLN A 71 10.96 -2.00 20.67
CA GLN A 71 9.69 -1.85 21.40
C GLN A 71 8.89 -0.62 20.98
N GLY A 72 9.52 0.49 20.61
CA GLY A 72 8.82 1.68 20.12
C GLY A 72 8.06 1.44 18.81
N THR A 73 8.70 0.80 17.83
CA THR A 73 8.06 0.42 16.56
C THR A 73 6.98 -0.64 16.78
N LEU A 74 7.25 -1.63 17.63
CA LEU A 74 6.27 -2.68 17.94
C LEU A 74 5.02 -2.10 18.62
N GLN A 75 5.17 -1.11 19.52
CA GLN A 75 4.05 -0.40 20.10
C GLN A 75 3.24 0.32 19.02
N LEU A 76 3.89 1.05 18.11
CA LEU A 76 3.21 1.73 17.00
C LEU A 76 2.39 0.75 16.13
N LEU A 77 2.96 -0.41 15.82
CA LEU A 77 2.26 -1.46 15.06
C LEU A 77 1.07 -2.02 15.85
N TYR A 78 1.22 -2.23 17.16
CA TYR A 78 0.13 -2.68 18.02
C TYR A 78 -1.02 -1.66 18.07
N GLU A 79 -0.72 -0.36 18.19
CA GLU A 79 -1.73 0.70 18.15
C GLU A 79 -2.45 0.73 16.79
N TYR A 80 -1.71 0.58 15.68
CA TYR A 80 -2.31 0.47 14.35
C TYR A 80 -3.25 -0.74 14.25
N GLN A 81 -2.82 -1.92 14.71
CA GLN A 81 -3.64 -3.13 14.69
C GLN A 81 -4.89 -2.98 15.54
N THR A 82 -4.76 -2.40 16.74
CA THR A 82 -5.87 -2.13 17.66
C THR A 82 -6.87 -1.16 17.04
N MET A 83 -6.39 -0.08 16.44
CA MET A 83 -7.22 0.90 15.73
C MET A 83 -7.97 0.24 14.57
N MET A 84 -7.29 -0.53 13.72
CA MET A 84 -7.91 -1.19 12.56
C MET A 84 -8.93 -2.26 12.97
N ALA A 85 -8.61 -3.09 13.97
CA ALA A 85 -9.54 -4.07 14.51
C ALA A 85 -10.81 -3.39 15.07
N SER A 86 -10.63 -2.29 15.82
CA SER A 86 -11.75 -1.50 16.36
C SER A 86 -12.60 -0.86 15.27
N LEU A 87 -11.97 -0.24 14.27
CA LEU A 87 -12.67 0.44 13.17
C LEU A 87 -13.43 -0.53 12.26
N THR A 88 -12.89 -1.73 12.04
CA THR A 88 -13.49 -2.74 11.15
C THR A 88 -14.39 -3.73 11.89
N ALA A 89 -14.46 -3.65 13.22
CA ALA A 89 -15.13 -4.62 14.09
C ALA A 89 -14.68 -6.07 13.84
N MET A 90 -13.38 -6.25 13.57
CA MET A 90 -12.75 -7.55 13.37
C MET A 90 -11.93 -7.95 14.59
N GLU A 91 -11.78 -9.25 14.84
CA GLU A 91 -11.03 -9.76 16.00
C GLU A 91 -9.53 -9.47 15.92
N VAL A 92 -8.98 -9.43 14.70
CA VAL A 92 -7.54 -9.25 14.46
C VAL A 92 -7.28 -8.41 13.21
N SER A 93 -6.18 -7.66 13.22
CA SER A 93 -5.59 -7.01 12.05
C SER A 93 -4.11 -7.38 11.95
N ASN A 94 -3.57 -7.45 10.74
CA ASN A 94 -2.13 -7.55 10.54
C ASN A 94 -1.44 -6.17 10.63
N ALA A 95 -0.12 -6.15 10.56
CA ALA A 95 0.71 -4.95 10.56
C ALA A 95 0.87 -4.35 9.14
N SER A 96 -0.25 -4.11 8.45
CA SER A 96 -0.39 -3.56 7.09
C SER A 96 -0.15 -4.54 5.91
N LEU A 97 -0.57 -4.08 4.73
CA LEU A 97 -0.28 -4.64 3.40
C LEU A 97 0.12 -3.48 2.48
N TYR A 98 0.58 -3.79 1.26
CA TYR A 98 1.14 -2.79 0.35
C TYR A 98 0.12 -1.72 -0.07
N ASP A 99 -1.06 -2.14 -0.49
CA ASP A 99 -2.17 -1.27 -0.89
C ASP A 99 -3.52 -2.00 -0.84
N GLY A 100 -4.62 -1.29 -1.10
CA GLY A 100 -5.96 -1.90 -1.10
C GLY A 100 -6.17 -2.94 -2.22
N ALA A 101 -5.40 -2.86 -3.30
CA ALA A 101 -5.50 -3.76 -4.44
C ALA A 101 -4.90 -5.15 -4.14
N SER A 102 -3.68 -5.16 -3.59
CA SER A 102 -3.00 -6.36 -3.09
C SER A 102 -3.74 -6.95 -1.89
N ALA A 103 -4.30 -6.11 -1.01
CA ALA A 103 -5.13 -6.57 0.10
C ALA A 103 -6.38 -7.33 -0.37
N LEU A 104 -7.06 -6.87 -1.43
CA LEU A 104 -8.18 -7.60 -2.03
C LEU A 104 -7.76 -8.98 -2.58
N ALA A 105 -6.56 -9.06 -3.18
CA ALA A 105 -6.01 -10.33 -3.67
C ALA A 105 -5.76 -11.31 -2.52
N GLU A 106 -5.07 -10.87 -1.47
CA GLU A 106 -4.74 -11.69 -0.30
C GLU A 106 -6.00 -12.13 0.46
N ALA A 107 -6.99 -11.24 0.62
CA ALA A 107 -8.28 -11.60 1.21
C ALA A 107 -8.99 -12.70 0.39
N SER A 108 -8.95 -12.61 -0.94
CA SER A 108 -9.54 -13.61 -1.83
C SER A 108 -8.84 -14.97 -1.70
N LEU A 109 -7.50 -14.98 -1.65
CA LEU A 109 -6.70 -16.19 -1.46
C LEU A 109 -6.97 -16.81 -0.08
N MET A 110 -7.04 -15.98 0.97
CA MET A 110 -7.34 -16.41 2.33
C MET A 110 -8.72 -17.07 2.40
N ALA A 111 -9.74 -16.46 1.81
CA ALA A 111 -11.11 -16.98 1.81
C ALA A 111 -11.19 -18.39 1.17
N VAL A 112 -10.53 -18.60 0.04
CA VAL A 112 -10.48 -19.91 -0.63
C VAL A 112 -9.73 -20.94 0.22
N ARG A 113 -8.57 -20.56 0.78
CA ARG A 113 -7.73 -21.48 1.59
C ARG A 113 -8.40 -21.87 2.91
N ALA A 114 -9.17 -20.96 3.51
CA ALA A 114 -9.93 -21.21 4.73
C ALA A 114 -11.13 -22.14 4.47
N ASN A 115 -11.80 -22.00 3.31
CA ASN A 115 -12.97 -22.79 2.98
C ASN A 115 -12.64 -24.15 2.33
N ARG A 116 -11.97 -25.04 3.09
CA ARG A 116 -11.48 -26.35 2.59
C ARG A 116 -12.57 -27.31 2.10
N ARG A 117 -13.85 -27.08 2.48
CA ARG A 117 -14.98 -27.90 2.02
C ARG A 117 -15.44 -27.54 0.61
N SER A 118 -15.16 -26.31 0.17
CA SER A 118 -15.49 -25.84 -1.16
C SER A 118 -14.33 -26.11 -2.12
N ARG A 119 -14.67 -26.56 -3.33
CA ARG A 119 -13.71 -26.62 -4.46
C ARG A 119 -13.79 -25.38 -5.36
N SER A 120 -14.71 -24.45 -5.06
CA SER A 120 -14.90 -23.25 -5.87
C SER A 120 -13.68 -22.35 -5.80
N GLN A 121 -13.21 -21.94 -6.98
CA GLN A 121 -12.20 -20.89 -7.14
C GLN A 121 -12.82 -19.58 -7.62
N ARG A 122 -14.15 -19.48 -7.63
CA ARG A 122 -14.87 -18.28 -8.08
C ARG A 122 -14.95 -17.26 -6.95
N ILE A 123 -14.55 -16.03 -7.24
CA ILE A 123 -14.68 -14.87 -6.38
C ILE A 123 -15.63 -13.90 -7.05
N LEU A 124 -16.75 -13.62 -6.39
CA LEU A 124 -17.72 -12.63 -6.86
C LEU A 124 -17.29 -11.25 -6.37
N VAL A 125 -17.17 -10.29 -7.27
CA VAL A 125 -16.75 -8.92 -6.93
C VAL A 125 -17.73 -7.91 -7.53
N PRO A 126 -18.29 -6.98 -6.74
CA PRO A 126 -19.14 -5.93 -7.28
C PRO A 126 -18.42 -5.05 -8.31
N SER A 127 -19.12 -4.66 -9.38
CA SER A 127 -18.60 -3.78 -10.43
C SER A 127 -18.27 -2.38 -9.91
N THR A 128 -18.77 -2.01 -8.72
CA THR A 128 -18.49 -0.77 -8.01
C THR A 128 -17.13 -0.74 -7.32
N VAL A 129 -16.47 -1.88 -7.13
CA VAL A 129 -15.10 -1.92 -6.60
C VAL A 129 -14.16 -1.22 -7.58
N HIS A 130 -13.20 -0.47 -7.04
CA HIS A 130 -12.25 0.31 -7.81
C HIS A 130 -11.64 -0.53 -8.96
N PRO A 131 -11.72 -0.07 -10.23
CA PRO A 131 -11.35 -0.90 -11.38
C PRO A 131 -9.88 -1.31 -11.38
N HIS A 132 -8.97 -0.49 -10.83
CA HIS A 132 -7.57 -0.90 -10.70
C HIS A 132 -7.38 -2.00 -9.64
N TYR A 133 -8.18 -2.01 -8.57
CA TYR A 133 -8.10 -3.04 -7.55
C TYR A 133 -8.57 -4.38 -8.11
N ARG A 134 -9.67 -4.40 -8.87
CA ARG A 134 -10.13 -5.58 -9.60
C ARG A 134 -9.06 -6.13 -10.56
N ARG A 135 -8.43 -5.27 -11.35
CA ARG A 135 -7.38 -5.70 -12.31
C ARG A 135 -6.15 -6.26 -11.61
N ALA A 136 -5.66 -5.57 -10.58
CA ALA A 136 -4.50 -6.01 -9.81
C ALA A 136 -4.79 -7.33 -9.06
N ALA A 137 -5.95 -7.45 -8.41
CA ALA A 137 -6.33 -8.69 -7.74
C ALA A 137 -6.41 -9.88 -8.71
N ARG A 138 -6.98 -9.66 -9.91
CA ARG A 138 -6.98 -10.66 -10.99
C ARG A 138 -5.56 -11.02 -11.44
N ALA A 139 -4.66 -10.05 -11.57
CA ALA A 139 -3.27 -10.30 -11.96
C ALA A 139 -2.50 -11.09 -10.89
N ILE A 140 -2.68 -10.78 -9.61
CA ILE A 140 -1.98 -11.41 -8.47
C ILE A 140 -2.50 -12.83 -8.22
N ALA A 141 -3.82 -13.00 -8.15
CA ALA A 141 -4.44 -14.25 -7.71
C ALA A 141 -4.97 -15.11 -8.87
N GLY A 142 -5.15 -14.55 -10.08
CA GLY A 142 -5.65 -15.28 -11.24
C GLY A 142 -4.69 -16.39 -11.69
N ASN A 143 -3.38 -16.13 -11.66
CA ASN A 143 -2.35 -17.13 -11.94
C ASN A 143 -2.30 -18.26 -10.90
N GLN A 144 -2.96 -18.08 -9.74
CA GLN A 144 -3.11 -19.09 -8.70
C GLN A 144 -4.44 -19.86 -8.80
N GLY A 145 -5.19 -19.67 -9.90
CA GLY A 145 -6.41 -20.41 -10.20
C GLY A 145 -7.73 -19.72 -9.81
N LEU A 146 -7.67 -18.58 -9.11
CA LEU A 146 -8.87 -17.81 -8.74
C LEU A 146 -9.50 -17.15 -9.98
N ARG A 147 -10.83 -17.22 -10.06
CA ARG A 147 -11.64 -16.64 -11.14
C ARG A 147 -12.50 -15.52 -10.59
N PHE A 148 -12.16 -14.29 -10.93
CA PHE A 148 -12.92 -13.10 -10.53
C PHE A 148 -14.07 -12.85 -11.52
N GLU A 149 -15.28 -12.86 -10.97
CA GLU A 149 -16.52 -12.64 -11.71
C GLU A 149 -17.21 -11.39 -11.18
N GLU A 150 -17.46 -10.46 -12.09
CA GLU A 150 -17.97 -9.15 -11.75
C GLU A 150 -19.49 -9.17 -11.69
N LEU A 151 -20.04 -8.68 -10.58
CA LEU A 151 -21.48 -8.57 -10.39
C LEU A 151 -21.91 -7.14 -10.72
N PRO A 152 -22.92 -6.94 -11.58
CA PRO A 152 -23.43 -5.61 -11.87
C PRO A 152 -24.05 -4.99 -10.61
N LEU A 153 -24.00 -3.66 -10.53
CA LEU A 153 -24.80 -2.92 -9.56
C LEU A 153 -26.28 -3.07 -9.96
N VAL A 154 -27.09 -3.69 -9.10
CA VAL A 154 -28.54 -3.69 -9.24
C VAL A 154 -29.04 -2.42 -8.56
N THR A 155 -29.46 -1.44 -9.34
CA THR A 155 -30.30 -0.35 -8.86
C THR A 155 -31.75 -0.76 -9.13
N ASP A 156 -32.56 -0.82 -8.07
CA ASP A 156 -34.00 -1.10 -8.13
C ASP A 156 -34.74 -0.20 -9.14
#